data_AF-Q2KKP9-F1
#
_entry.id   AF-Q2KKP9-F1
#
_cell.length_a   1.000
_cell.length_b   1.000
_cell.length_c   1.000
_cell.angle_alpha   90.00
_cell.angle_beta   90.00
_cell.angle_gamma   90.00
#
_symmetry.space_group_name_H-M   'P 1'
#
loop_
_entity.id
_entity.type
_entity.pdbx_description
1 polymer ?
#
loop_
_entity_poly.entity_id
_entity_poly.type
_entity_poly.pdbx_seq_one_letter_code
_entity_poly.pdbx_strand_id
1 'polypeptide(L)'
;TRGRDLSQIGDAVTISCAKDGVKFSATGELGTGNVKLSQTSNVDKEDEAVTIEMNEPVQLIFALNYLNFFTKATPLSKTVTLSMSADIPLVVE
;
A
#
# COMPACT_ATOMS: atom_id res chain seq x y z
N THR A 1 3.47 8.99 -6.81
CA THR A 1 4.92 8.91 -7.11
C THR A 1 5.66 7.81 -6.36
N ARG A 2 5.24 7.38 -5.16
CA ARG A 2 5.99 6.37 -4.35
C ARG A 2 5.99 4.92 -4.87
N GLY A 3 4.97 4.48 -5.62
CA GLY A 3 4.92 3.12 -6.18
C GLY A 3 5.97 2.85 -7.26
N ARG A 4 6.39 3.89 -8.00
CA ARG A 4 7.45 3.82 -9.02
C ARG A 4 8.84 3.60 -8.43
N ASP A 5 9.03 4.00 -7.19
CA ASP A 5 10.33 3.86 -6.51
C ASP A 5 10.56 2.40 -6.10
N LEU A 6 9.50 1.70 -5.69
CA LEU A 6 9.58 0.29 -5.30
C LEU A 6 9.70 -0.67 -6.50
N SER A 7 9.09 -0.33 -7.65
CA SER A 7 9.23 -1.14 -8.88
C SER A 7 10.62 -1.13 -9.48
N GLN A 8 11.50 -0.21 -9.07
CA GLN A 8 12.91 -0.22 -9.47
C GLN A 8 13.75 -1.17 -8.60
N ILE A 9 13.21 -1.64 -7.47
CA ILE A 9 13.92 -2.48 -6.51
C ILE A 9 13.62 -3.96 -6.75
N GLY A 10 12.37 -4.32 -7.05
CA GLY A 10 11.97 -5.70 -7.32
C GLY A 10 10.63 -5.81 -8.04
N ASP A 11 10.22 -7.05 -8.33
CA ASP A 11 9.00 -7.34 -9.11
C ASP A 11 7.76 -7.53 -8.24
N ALA A 12 7.94 -7.75 -6.93
CA ALA A 12 6.87 -7.94 -5.98
C ALA A 12 7.02 -7.02 -4.76
N VAL A 13 5.88 -6.66 -4.17
CA VAL A 13 5.80 -5.95 -2.90
C VAL A 13 5.04 -6.81 -1.89
N THR A 14 5.55 -6.84 -0.67
CA THR A 14 4.86 -7.35 0.49
C THR A 14 4.14 -6.20 1.17
N ILE A 15 2.82 -6.30 1.30
CA ILE A 15 1.99 -5.37 2.06
C ILE A 15 1.64 -6.05 3.37
N SER A 16 1.96 -5.41 4.50
CA SER A 16 1.66 -5.90 5.84
C SER A 16 0.81 -4.87 6.56
N CYS A 17 -0.39 -5.23 6.97
CA CYS A 17 -1.24 -4.41 7.80
C CYS A 17 -1.17 -4.94 9.24
N ALA A 18 -0.78 -4.06 10.16
CA ALA A 18 -0.65 -4.35 11.57
C ALA A 18 -1.14 -3.14 12.39
N LYS A 19 -1.19 -3.30 13.72
CA LYS A 19 -1.67 -2.25 14.65
C LYS A 19 -0.90 -0.94 14.55
N ASP A 20 0.36 -1.00 14.13
CA ASP A 20 1.26 0.14 14.05
C ASP A 20 1.27 0.81 12.65
N GLY A 21 0.48 0.29 11.71
CA GLY A 21 0.35 0.85 10.37
C GLY A 21 0.32 -0.20 9.25
N VAL A 22 0.38 0.31 8.02
CA VAL A 22 0.58 -0.49 6.82
C VAL A 22 2.01 -0.32 6.34
N LYS A 23 2.72 -1.44 6.16
CA LYS A 23 4.08 -1.48 5.63
C LYS A 23 4.07 -2.08 4.22
N PHE A 24 4.71 -1.40 3.29
CA PHE A 24 5.03 -1.88 1.95
C PHE A 24 6.52 -2.17 1.90
N SER A 25 6.90 -3.37 1.48
CA SER A 25 8.30 -3.81 1.39
C SER A 25 8.55 -4.46 0.04
N ALA A 26 9.55 -4.00 -0.70
CA ALA A 26 9.99 -4.62 -1.94
C ALA A 26 11.45 -5.04 -1.79
N THR A 27 11.77 -6.26 -2.18
CA THR A 27 13.13 -6.80 -2.15
C THR A 27 13.50 -7.26 -3.54
N GLY A 28 14.69 -6.89 -4.01
CA GLY A 28 15.30 -7.45 -5.21
C GLY A 28 16.82 -7.30 -5.17
N GLU A 29 17.47 -7.46 -6.31
CA GLU A 29 18.94 -7.57 -6.39
C GLU A 29 19.68 -6.32 -5.88
N LEU A 30 19.10 -5.13 -6.08
CA LEU A 30 19.70 -3.86 -5.67
C LEU A 30 19.49 -3.53 -4.19
N GLY A 31 18.67 -4.32 -3.46
CA GLY A 31 18.43 -4.15 -2.03
C GLY A 31 16.96 -4.31 -1.64
N THR A 32 16.61 -3.76 -0.48
CA THR A 32 15.23 -3.77 0.05
C THR A 32 14.74 -2.36 0.30
N GLY A 33 13.60 -2.00 -0.30
CA GLY A 33 12.88 -0.76 -0.05
C GLY A 33 11.72 -0.99 0.93
N ASN A 34 11.55 -0.09 1.88
CA ASN A 34 10.46 -0.16 2.85
C ASN A 34 9.74 1.20 2.93
N VAL A 35 8.42 1.19 2.93
CA VAL A 35 7.57 2.35 3.16
C VAL A 35 6.56 1.97 4.24
N LYS A 36 6.50 2.74 5.32
CA LYS A 36 5.50 2.55 6.37
C LYS A 36 4.55 3.74 6.40
N LEU A 37 3.25 3.46 6.33
CA LEU A 37 2.17 4.39 6.56
C LEU A 37 1.60 4.11 7.94
N SER A 38 1.66 5.10 8.82
CA SER A 38 0.98 5.03 10.12
C SER A 38 -0.38 5.70 9.98
N GLN A 39 -1.34 5.31 10.81
CA GLN A 39 -2.65 5.98 10.84
C GLN A 39 -2.44 7.46 11.16
N THR A 40 -3.06 8.33 10.36
CA THR A 40 -3.00 9.78 10.55
C THR A 40 -4.41 10.37 10.53
N SER A 41 -4.72 11.20 11.52
CA SER A 41 -5.93 11.99 11.57
C SER A 41 -5.53 13.45 11.41
N ASN A 42 -5.36 13.89 10.15
CA ASN A 42 -4.97 15.27 9.89
C ASN A 42 -6.22 16.11 9.64
N VAL A 43 -6.64 16.88 10.65
CA VAL A 43 -7.89 17.65 10.65
C VAL A 43 -7.87 18.79 9.60
N ASP A 44 -6.68 19.24 9.21
CA ASP A 44 -6.52 20.33 8.24
C ASP A 44 -6.57 19.86 6.76
N LYS A 45 -6.40 18.55 6.51
CA LYS A 45 -6.35 17.97 5.17
C LYS A 45 -6.85 16.52 5.17
N GLU A 46 -8.16 16.36 5.22
CA GLU A 46 -8.82 15.04 5.19
C GLU A 46 -8.42 14.21 3.96
N ASP A 47 -8.16 14.85 2.81
CA ASP A 47 -7.68 14.20 1.58
C ASP A 47 -6.31 13.48 1.73
N GLU A 48 -5.51 13.83 2.75
CA GLU A 48 -4.20 13.22 3.02
C GLU A 48 -4.23 12.26 4.24
N ALA A 49 -5.40 12.06 4.86
CA ALA A 49 -5.55 11.21 6.03
C ALA A 49 -5.41 9.72 5.65
N VAL A 50 -4.71 8.96 6.50
CA VAL A 50 -4.58 7.51 6.37
C VAL A 50 -5.44 6.85 7.43
N THR A 51 -6.56 6.27 6.99
CA THR A 51 -7.47 5.48 7.84
C THR A 51 -7.10 4.01 7.73
N ILE A 52 -6.97 3.33 8.87
CA ILE A 52 -6.64 1.91 8.94
C ILE A 52 -7.70 1.23 9.78
N GLU A 53 -8.51 0.39 9.13
CA GLU A 53 -9.47 -0.49 9.80
C GLU A 53 -8.96 -1.93 9.69
N MET A 54 -8.58 -2.51 10.82
CA MET A 54 -7.96 -3.84 10.85
C MET A 54 -8.63 -4.70 11.92
N ASN A 55 -9.25 -5.80 11.48
CA ASN A 55 -9.76 -6.84 12.39
C ASN A 55 -8.62 -7.78 12.82
N GLU A 56 -7.89 -8.31 11.84
CA GLU A 56 -6.75 -9.21 12.06
C GLU A 56 -5.53 -8.75 11.25
N PRO A 57 -4.30 -8.97 11.76
CA PRO A 57 -3.09 -8.67 10.99
C PRO A 57 -3.07 -9.50 9.71
N VAL A 58 -2.80 -8.84 8.58
CA VAL A 58 -2.76 -9.50 7.27
C VAL A 58 -1.48 -9.11 6.54
N GLN A 59 -0.86 -10.11 5.91
CA GLN A 59 0.32 -9.92 5.08
C GLN A 59 0.11 -10.63 3.74
N LEU A 60 0.20 -9.86 2.66
CA LEU A 60 0.00 -10.36 1.30
C LEU A 60 1.14 -9.88 0.40
N ILE A 61 1.46 -10.69 -0.60
CA ILE A 61 2.50 -10.38 -1.59
C ILE A 61 1.82 -10.16 -2.93
N PHE A 62 2.10 -9.01 -3.56
CA PHE A 62 1.53 -8.62 -4.84
C PHE A 62 2.63 -8.29 -5.84
N ALA A 63 2.38 -8.57 -7.12
CA ALA A 63 3.26 -8.09 -8.19
C ALA A 63 3.16 -6.55 -8.31
N LEU A 64 4.29 -5.86 -8.38
CA LEU A 64 4.36 -4.40 -8.44
C LEU A 64 3.71 -3.81 -9.70
N ASN A 65 3.56 -4.61 -10.74
CA ASN A 65 2.80 -4.24 -11.95
C ASN A 65 1.36 -3.83 -11.64
N TYR A 66 0.69 -4.46 -10.67
CA TYR A 66 -0.66 -4.08 -10.25
C TYR A 66 -0.68 -2.73 -9.54
N LEU A 67 0.33 -2.45 -8.72
CA LEU A 67 0.45 -1.18 -7.99
C LEU A 67 0.71 0.03 -8.88
N ASN A 68 1.40 -0.18 -10.00
CA ASN A 68 1.60 0.89 -10.98
C ASN A 68 0.27 1.37 -11.60
N PHE A 69 -0.76 0.52 -11.69
CA PHE A 69 -2.08 0.96 -12.14
C PHE A 69 -2.74 1.92 -11.14
N PHE A 70 -2.57 1.73 -9.82
CA PHE A 70 -3.11 2.66 -8.81
C PHE A 70 -2.48 4.05 -8.91
N THR A 71 -1.17 4.12 -9.19
CA THR A 71 -0.50 5.41 -9.38
C THR A 71 -0.91 6.13 -10.66
N LYS A 72 -1.45 5.40 -11.65
CA LYS A 72 -2.03 5.97 -12.87
C LYS A 72 -3.48 6.41 -12.68
N ALA A 73 -4.18 5.83 -11.71
CA ALA A 73 -5.57 6.17 -11.34
C ALA A 73 -5.67 7.39 -10.40
N THR A 74 -4.55 7.92 -9.88
CA THR A 74 -4.49 9.14 -9.06
C THR A 74 -5.23 10.38 -9.62
N PRO A 75 -5.40 10.57 -10.94
CA PRO A 75 -6.24 11.65 -11.47
C PRO A 75 -7.75 11.44 -11.28
N LEU A 76 -8.21 10.20 -11.04
CA LEU A 76 -9.63 9.83 -10.93
C LEU A 76 -10.16 9.96 -9.50
N SER A 77 -9.30 9.68 -8.51
CA SER A 77 -9.62 9.86 -7.09
C SER A 77 -8.35 10.25 -6.33
N LYS A 78 -8.51 11.12 -5.33
CA LYS A 78 -7.44 11.52 -4.41
C LYS A 78 -7.16 10.44 -3.37
N THR A 79 -8.14 9.58 -3.10
CA THR A 79 -8.09 8.51 -2.11
C THR A 79 -8.20 7.15 -2.79
N VAL A 80 -7.58 6.13 -2.19
CA VAL A 80 -7.66 4.74 -2.62
C VAL A 80 -7.93 3.88 -1.40
N THR A 81 -8.92 2.99 -1.50
CA THR A 81 -9.27 2.03 -0.45
C THR A 81 -8.75 0.65 -0.84
N LEU A 82 -7.93 0.04 0.01
CA LEU A 82 -7.41 -1.31 -0.18
C LEU A 82 -8.06 -2.26 0.84
N SER A 83 -8.88 -3.19 0.37
CA SER A 83 -9.47 -4.23 1.20
C SER A 83 -8.71 -5.53 1.03
N MET A 84 -8.07 -5.99 2.11
CA MET A 84 -7.19 -7.17 2.13
C MET A 84 -7.77 -8.26 3.03
N SER A 85 -7.81 -9.49 2.54
CA SER A 85 -8.17 -10.69 3.32
C SER A 85 -7.29 -11.86 2.87
N ALA A 86 -7.07 -12.83 3.75
CA ALA A 86 -6.36 -14.07 3.39
C ALA A 86 -7.20 -14.98 2.48
N ASP A 87 -8.53 -14.90 2.61
CA ASP A 87 -9.47 -15.81 1.94
C ASP A 87 -10.13 -15.20 0.69
N ILE A 88 -10.00 -13.88 0.51
CA ILE A 88 -10.67 -13.13 -0.56
C ILE A 88 -9.60 -12.35 -1.35
N PRO A 89 -9.71 -12.28 -2.69
CA PRO A 89 -8.83 -11.44 -3.50
C PRO A 89 -8.81 -9.99 -3.02
N LEU A 90 -7.67 -9.32 -3.19
CA LEU A 90 -7.51 -7.89 -2.93
C LEU A 90 -8.54 -7.09 -3.75
N VAL A 91 -9.32 -6.26 -3.05
CA VAL A 91 -10.24 -5.30 -3.68
C VAL A 91 -9.64 -3.90 -3.55
N VAL A 92 -9.71 -3.13 -4.63
CA VAL A 92 -9.20 -1.75 -4.68
C VAL A 92 -10.27 -0.84 -5.26
N GLU A 93 -10.58 0.24 -4.53
CA GLU A 93 -11.59 1.25 -4.86
C GLU A 93 -11.00 2.67 -4.86
#